data_AF-A0A945MNF6-F1
#
_entry.id   AF-A0A945MNF6-F1
#
_cell.length_a   1.000
_cell.length_b   1.000
_cell.length_c   1.000
_cell.angle_alpha   90.00
_cell.angle_beta   90.00
_cell.angle_gamma   90.00
#
_symmetry.space_group_name_H-M   'P 1'
#
loop_
_entity.id
_entity.type
_entity.pdbx_description
1 polymer ?
#
loop_
_entity_poly.entity_id
_entity_poly.type
_entity_poly.pdbx_seq_one_letter_code
_entity_poly.pdbx_strand_id
1 'polypeptide(L)'
;MNRILRHVGLIIASAALAGVICLILFDTVIMPYLVDVPSVRVPKLKGLSVPKAAIRLEQSGLGMAIGDSLHHETIAIEAVVDQDPAEGQHVKKGRRIVVTLSKGARYYEVPDVRRVSLREARLQLEGNQLQVGQTLYLSSDAIPEGAIVGQSPSPGARLALGNSVDLQISSGSPSRTKQVPNLIGLSIEVVEDTLRKYEMRLGGIENRIDNQQAAGTILAQTPDRQQRAPRQSRIDLILSVEELPPDTAAIDSGVAP
;
A
#
# COMPACT_ATOMS: atom_id res chain seq x y z
N MET A 1 83.26 60.67 13.78
CA MET A 1 82.17 60.01 13.03
C MET A 1 82.05 58.50 13.29
N ASN A 2 83.11 57.71 13.15
CA ASN A 2 83.03 56.23 13.09
C ASN A 2 82.54 55.50 14.36
N ARG A 3 82.65 56.09 15.56
CA ARG A 3 82.15 55.46 16.81
C ARG A 3 80.63 55.53 16.94
N ILE A 4 80.02 56.63 16.52
CA ILE A 4 78.56 56.85 16.60
C ILE A 4 77.83 55.94 15.60
N LEU A 5 78.36 55.81 14.38
CA LEU A 5 77.79 54.95 13.34
C LEU A 5 77.76 53.46 13.75
N ARG A 6 78.78 52.99 14.50
CA ARG A 6 78.83 51.62 15.04
C ARG A 6 77.80 51.37 16.13
N HIS A 7 77.50 52.35 16.97
CA HIS A 7 76.48 52.21 18.02
C HIS A 7 75.06 52.24 17.45
N VAL A 8 74.79 53.08 16.44
CA VAL A 8 73.50 53.08 15.74
C VAL A 8 73.27 51.74 15.02
N GLY A 9 74.30 51.21 14.35
CA GLY A 9 74.23 49.87 13.72
C GLY A 9 73.97 48.74 14.72
N LEU A 10 74.58 48.79 15.90
CA LEU A 10 74.34 47.81 16.97
C LEU A 10 72.91 47.88 17.52
N ILE A 11 72.34 49.08 17.67
CA ILE A 11 70.96 49.27 18.14
C ILE A 11 69.96 48.71 17.12
N ILE A 12 70.17 48.99 15.82
CA ILE A 12 69.33 48.46 14.74
C ILE A 12 69.44 46.93 14.69
N ALA A 13 70.65 46.38 14.79
CA ALA A 13 70.86 44.93 14.82
C ALA A 13 70.23 44.26 16.05
N SER A 14 70.31 44.87 17.24
CA SER A 14 69.66 44.34 18.44
C SER A 14 68.13 44.43 18.38
N ALA A 15 67.58 45.49 17.78
CA ALA A 15 66.14 45.63 17.57
C ALA A 15 65.63 44.60 16.56
N ALA A 16 66.38 44.38 15.48
CA ALA A 16 66.07 43.33 14.51
C ALA A 16 66.12 41.94 15.16
N LEU A 17 67.15 41.65 15.96
CA LEU A 17 67.28 40.40 16.69
C LEU A 17 66.12 40.20 17.69
N ALA A 18 65.75 41.22 18.46
CA ALA A 18 64.62 41.18 19.36
C ALA A 18 63.29 40.97 18.63
N GLY A 19 63.12 41.60 17.46
CA GLY A 19 61.96 41.38 16.59
C GLY A 19 61.87 39.95 16.09
N VAL A 20 62.99 39.37 15.64
CA VAL A 20 63.05 37.96 15.21
C VAL A 20 62.77 37.01 16.38
N ILE A 21 63.35 37.26 17.56
CA ILE A 21 63.07 36.47 18.77
C ILE A 21 61.59 36.56 19.15
N CYS A 22 60.98 37.74 19.04
CA CYS A 22 59.56 37.95 19.32
C CYS A 22 58.68 37.18 18.32
N LEU A 23 59.02 37.19 17.02
CA LEU A 23 58.32 36.40 16.00
C LEU A 23 58.45 34.89 16.24
N ILE A 24 59.65 34.43 16.61
CA ILE A 24 59.88 33.02 16.95
C ILE A 24 59.11 32.63 18.21
N LEU A 25 59.13 33.44 19.27
CA LEU A 25 58.36 33.20 20.49
C LEU A 25 56.85 33.21 20.21
N PHE A 26 56.40 34.14 19.36
CA PHE A 26 55.01 34.23 18.96
C PHE A 26 54.57 32.96 18.22
N ASP A 27 55.35 32.49 17.24
CA ASP A 27 55.04 31.31 16.45
C ASP A 27 55.19 29.98 17.24
N THR A 28 56.23 29.86 18.07
CA THR A 28 56.57 28.59 18.75
C THR A 28 55.92 28.41 20.11
N VAL A 29 55.53 29.49 20.79
CA VAL A 29 54.97 29.43 22.16
C VAL A 29 53.56 29.99 22.20
N ILE A 30 53.36 31.21 21.69
CA ILE A 30 52.07 31.93 21.84
C ILE A 30 51.00 31.31 20.94
N MET A 31 51.31 31.05 19.67
CA MET A 31 50.39 30.46 18.70
C MET A 31 49.89 29.06 19.10
N PRO A 32 50.73 28.08 19.45
CA PRO A 32 50.24 26.75 19.86
C PRO A 32 49.40 26.85 21.14
N TYR A 33 49.75 27.70 22.10
CA TYR A 33 48.95 27.88 23.32
C TYR A 33 47.54 28.45 23.04
N LEU A 34 47.40 29.29 22.01
CA LEU A 34 46.11 29.87 21.62
C LEU A 34 45.26 28.96 20.73
N VAL A 35 45.87 28.05 19.95
CA VAL A 35 45.20 27.28 18.89
C VAL A 35 44.99 25.80 19.24
N ASP A 36 45.71 25.27 20.24
CA ASP A 36 45.63 23.87 20.66
C ASP A 36 44.38 23.62 21.53
N VAL A 37 43.24 23.41 20.86
CA VAL A 37 41.97 23.04 21.49
C VAL A 37 41.89 21.51 21.56
N PRO A 38 41.62 20.92 22.74
CA PRO A 38 41.54 19.47 22.87
C PRO A 38 40.48 18.88 21.94
N SER A 39 40.81 17.76 21.31
CA SER A 39 39.87 17.00 20.50
C SER A 39 38.99 16.10 21.37
N VAL A 40 37.70 16.05 21.07
CA VAL A 40 36.71 15.20 21.72
C VAL A 40 36.09 14.28 20.68
N ARG A 41 35.83 13.03 21.08
CA ARG A 41 35.04 12.07 20.29
C ARG A 41 33.57 12.47 20.26
N VAL A 42 32.99 12.47 19.06
CA VAL A 42 31.57 12.74 18.85
C VAL A 42 30.73 11.56 19.36
N PRO A 43 29.75 11.80 20.26
CA PRO A 43 28.89 10.75 20.80
C PRO A 43 27.79 10.36 19.81
N LYS A 44 27.16 9.20 20.06
CA LYS A 44 25.96 8.74 19.38
C LYS A 44 24.73 9.55 19.80
N LEU A 45 24.05 10.17 18.84
CA LEU A 45 22.82 10.93 19.08
C LEU A 45 21.60 10.31 18.39
N LYS A 46 21.80 9.46 17.38
CA LYS A 46 20.72 8.85 16.59
C LYS A 46 19.69 8.14 17.49
N GLY A 47 18.42 8.51 17.33
CA GLY A 47 17.28 8.01 18.10
C GLY A 47 17.03 8.73 19.43
N LEU A 48 17.91 9.62 19.87
CA LEU A 48 17.67 10.43 21.07
C LEU A 48 16.72 11.59 20.78
N SER A 49 15.93 12.00 21.78
CA SER A 49 15.18 13.24 21.73
C SER A 49 16.10 14.46 21.84
N VAL A 50 15.67 15.62 21.33
CA VAL A 50 16.43 16.88 21.38
C VAL A 50 17.02 17.17 22.77
N PRO A 51 16.28 17.05 23.90
CA PRO A 51 16.85 17.31 25.22
C PRO A 51 17.93 16.30 25.62
N LYS A 52 17.73 15.01 25.32
CA LYS A 52 18.72 13.95 25.64
C LYS A 52 19.98 14.10 24.79
N ALA A 53 19.84 14.45 23.52
CA ALA A 53 20.95 14.71 22.62
C ALA A 53 21.77 15.93 23.08
N ALA A 54 21.10 17.01 23.49
CA ALA A 54 21.75 18.21 24.02
C ALA A 54 22.62 17.88 25.25
N ILE A 55 22.05 17.17 26.23
CA ILE A 55 22.77 16.75 27.45
C ILE A 55 23.98 15.89 27.08
N ARG A 56 23.83 14.95 26.14
CA ARG A 56 24.91 14.03 25.73
C ARG A 56 26.07 14.77 25.06
N LEU A 57 25.77 15.79 24.26
CA LEU A 57 26.74 16.66 23.63
C LEU A 57 27.45 17.56 24.65
N GLU A 58 26.69 18.16 25.57
CA GLU A 58 27.22 19.02 26.63
C GLU A 58 28.18 18.27 27.55
N GLN A 59 27.84 17.02 27.94
CA GLN A 59 28.73 16.12 28.68
C GLN A 59 30.05 15.82 27.96
N SER A 60 30.05 15.92 26.63
CA SER A 60 31.25 15.74 25.80
C SER A 60 31.94 17.07 25.49
N GLY A 61 31.44 18.21 26.01
CA GLY A 61 31.97 19.53 25.71
C GLY A 61 31.73 19.99 24.27
N LEU A 62 30.67 19.48 23.64
CA LEU A 62 30.24 19.81 22.28
C LEU A 62 28.92 20.60 22.33
N GLY A 63 28.69 21.42 21.30
CA GLY A 63 27.42 22.12 21.14
C GLY A 63 26.46 21.36 20.21
N MET A 64 25.19 21.68 20.27
CA MET A 64 24.17 21.19 19.33
C MET A 64 23.72 22.33 18.41
N ALA A 65 23.50 22.01 17.13
CA ALA A 65 22.80 22.86 16.18
C ALA A 65 21.74 22.02 15.47
N ILE A 66 20.54 22.57 15.28
CA ILE A 66 19.48 21.90 14.53
C ILE A 66 19.66 22.31 13.06
N GLY A 67 19.84 21.32 12.19
CA GLY A 67 19.92 21.52 10.75
C GLY A 67 18.55 21.31 10.11
N ASP A 68 18.47 20.29 9.25
CA ASP A 68 17.24 19.94 8.53
C ASP A 68 16.32 19.02 9.33
N SER A 69 15.09 18.87 8.82
CA SER A 69 14.10 17.94 9.35
C SER A 69 13.47 17.12 8.23
N LEU A 70 13.51 15.80 8.35
CA LEU A 70 13.06 14.85 7.32
C LEU A 70 12.06 13.82 7.86
N HIS A 71 11.19 13.30 7.00
CA HIS A 71 10.24 12.26 7.39
C HIS A 71 10.97 10.93 7.56
N HIS A 72 10.69 10.24 8.65
CA HIS A 72 11.26 8.93 8.93
C HIS A 72 10.18 8.03 9.54
N GLU A 73 10.01 6.83 8.98
CA GLU A 73 8.89 5.94 9.34
C GLU A 73 9.01 5.40 10.76
N THR A 74 10.24 5.03 11.17
CA THR A 74 10.50 4.36 12.45
C THR A 74 10.94 5.28 13.58
N ILE A 75 11.45 6.48 13.27
CA ILE A 75 12.02 7.39 14.26
C ILE A 75 10.94 8.38 14.70
N ALA A 76 10.68 8.43 16.01
CA ALA A 76 9.68 9.30 16.61
C ALA A 76 9.90 10.77 16.23
N ILE A 77 8.82 11.55 16.21
CA ILE A 77 8.89 12.99 15.94
C ILE A 77 9.88 13.67 16.89
N GLU A 78 10.66 14.62 16.36
CA GLU A 78 11.70 15.37 17.08
C GLU A 78 12.89 14.53 17.60
N ALA A 79 12.98 13.25 17.27
CA ALA A 79 14.18 12.47 17.54
C ALA A 79 15.23 12.67 16.44
N VAL A 80 16.51 12.54 16.81
CA VAL A 80 17.64 12.70 15.90
C VAL A 80 17.68 11.53 14.91
N VAL A 81 17.55 11.83 13.63
CA VAL A 81 17.68 10.87 12.52
C VAL A 81 19.13 10.70 12.12
N ASP A 82 19.84 11.81 12.03
CA ASP A 82 21.22 11.86 11.57
C ASP A 82 22.00 12.98 12.27
N GLN A 83 23.32 12.89 12.21
CA GLN A 83 24.23 13.87 12.79
C GLN A 83 25.45 14.09 11.90
N ASP A 84 25.91 15.34 11.85
CA ASP A 84 27.16 15.73 11.22
C ASP A 84 27.96 16.66 12.15
N PRO A 85 29.21 16.33 12.50
CA PRO A 85 29.98 15.11 12.20
C PRO A 85 29.41 13.78 12.73
N ALA A 86 29.77 12.69 12.05
CA ALA A 86 29.32 11.34 12.37
C ALA A 86 29.84 10.84 13.74
N GLU A 87 29.13 9.88 14.34
CA GLU A 87 29.54 9.22 15.59
C GLU A 87 30.98 8.71 15.52
N GLY A 88 31.73 8.88 16.61
CA GLY A 88 33.09 8.36 16.74
C GLY A 88 34.18 9.21 16.09
N GLN A 89 33.82 10.21 15.29
CA GLN A 89 34.78 11.18 14.76
C GLN A 89 35.37 12.06 15.87
N HIS A 90 36.56 12.61 15.65
CA HIS A 90 37.20 13.52 16.58
C HIS A 90 37.05 14.95 16.08
N VAL A 91 36.55 15.83 16.95
CA VAL A 91 36.33 17.25 16.64
C VAL A 91 36.90 18.11 17.76
N LYS A 92 37.24 19.36 17.47
CA LYS A 92 37.68 20.30 18.50
C LYS A 92 36.57 20.52 19.54
N LYS A 93 36.92 20.59 20.82
CA LYS A 93 35.99 20.96 21.89
C LYS A 93 35.26 22.27 21.55
N GLY A 94 33.98 22.35 21.88
CA GLY A 94 33.12 23.48 21.55
C GLY A 94 32.56 23.46 20.13
N ARG A 95 32.94 22.50 19.27
CA ARG A 95 32.32 22.33 17.95
C ARG A 95 30.83 22.03 18.12
N ARG A 96 30.02 22.67 17.27
CA ARG A 96 28.59 22.36 17.14
C ARG A 96 28.39 21.18 16.21
N ILE A 97 27.67 20.17 16.70
CA ILE A 97 27.20 19.03 15.91
C ILE A 97 25.82 19.39 15.37
N VAL A 98 25.69 19.32 14.04
CA VAL A 98 24.42 19.52 13.35
C VAL A 98 23.62 18.24 13.44
N VAL A 99 22.40 18.32 13.97
CA VAL A 99 21.47 17.18 14.04
C VAL A 99 20.32 17.39 13.07
N THR A 100 19.96 16.31 12.38
CA THR A 100 18.80 16.26 11.50
C THR A 100 17.65 15.57 12.25
N LEU A 101 16.49 16.22 12.33
CA LEU A 101 15.38 15.74 13.15
C LEU A 101 14.33 14.99 12.32
N SER A 102 13.62 14.07 12.98
CA SER A 102 12.49 13.35 12.38
C SER A 102 11.23 14.21 12.42
N LYS A 103 10.55 14.34 11.28
CA LYS A 103 9.16 14.84 11.17
C LYS A 103 8.12 13.74 11.47
N GLY A 104 8.57 12.54 11.85
CA GLY A 104 7.74 11.35 11.98
C GLY A 104 7.38 10.74 10.62
N ALA A 105 6.59 9.66 10.67
CA ALA A 105 6.10 8.98 9.48
C ALA A 105 5.22 9.92 8.64
N ARG A 106 5.30 9.79 7.33
CA ARG A 106 4.41 10.50 6.41
C ARG A 106 3.08 9.75 6.34
N TYR A 107 2.00 10.46 6.64
CA TYR A 107 0.65 9.90 6.57
C TYR A 107 -0.10 10.46 5.36
N TYR A 108 -0.99 9.63 4.84
CA TYR A 108 -1.91 9.92 3.76
C TYR A 108 -3.33 9.75 4.30
N GLU A 109 -4.21 10.67 3.93
CA GLU A 109 -5.60 10.60 4.34
C GLU A 109 -6.36 9.64 3.42
N VAL A 110 -7.14 8.76 4.04
CA VAL A 110 -7.98 7.82 3.31
C VAL A 110 -9.14 8.57 2.65
N PRO A 111 -9.26 8.57 1.30
CA PRO A 111 -10.38 9.20 0.62
C PRO A 111 -11.69 8.43 0.86
N ASP A 112 -12.84 9.11 0.67
CA ASP A 112 -14.15 8.45 0.66
C ASP A 112 -14.39 7.83 -0.72
N VAL A 113 -14.25 6.50 -0.79
CA VAL A 113 -14.47 5.68 -1.98
C VAL A 113 -15.80 4.94 -1.91
N ARG A 114 -16.71 5.28 -0.99
CA ARG A 114 -18.04 4.67 -0.93
C ARG A 114 -18.90 5.14 -2.09
N ARG A 115 -19.80 4.27 -2.54
CA ARG A 115 -20.78 4.51 -3.63
C ARG A 115 -20.17 4.76 -5.02
N VAL A 116 -18.84 4.71 -5.18
CA VAL A 116 -18.18 4.72 -6.49
C VAL A 116 -17.86 3.29 -6.95
N SER A 117 -17.50 3.14 -8.22
CA SER A 117 -17.09 1.85 -8.78
C SER A 117 -15.74 1.39 -8.22
N LEU A 118 -15.49 0.07 -8.23
CA LEU A 118 -14.18 -0.48 -7.84
C LEU A 118 -13.02 0.15 -8.63
N ARG A 119 -13.24 0.45 -9.92
CA ARG A 119 -12.23 1.08 -10.79
C ARG A 119 -11.91 2.51 -10.34
N GLU A 120 -12.92 3.32 -10.07
CA GLU A 120 -12.73 4.70 -9.61
C GLU A 120 -12.07 4.74 -8.23
N ALA A 121 -12.51 3.87 -7.32
CA ALA A 121 -11.92 3.75 -6.00
C ALA A 121 -10.44 3.39 -6.04
N ARG A 122 -10.05 2.46 -6.91
CA ARG A 122 -8.64 2.11 -7.13
C ARG A 122 -7.83 3.34 -7.55
N LEU A 123 -8.32 4.10 -8.53
CA LEU A 123 -7.62 5.31 -8.99
C LEU A 123 -7.51 6.37 -7.89
N GLN A 124 -8.55 6.55 -7.07
CA GLN A 124 -8.54 7.49 -5.95
C GLN A 124 -7.56 7.08 -4.84
N LEU A 125 -7.47 5.79 -4.54
CA LEU A 125 -6.53 5.25 -3.56
C LEU A 125 -5.09 5.35 -4.05
N GLU A 126 -4.82 4.93 -5.29
CA GLU A 126 -3.50 5.01 -5.92
C GLU A 126 -3.02 6.47 -6.03
N GLY A 127 -3.93 7.40 -6.36
CA GLY A 127 -3.64 8.84 -6.37
C GLY A 127 -3.24 9.40 -5.00
N ASN A 128 -3.67 8.77 -3.91
CA ASN A 128 -3.27 9.09 -2.53
C ASN A 128 -2.12 8.22 -2.01
N GLN A 129 -1.43 7.49 -2.89
CA GLN A 129 -0.33 6.59 -2.53
C GLN A 129 -0.74 5.48 -1.54
N LEU A 130 -2.03 5.11 -1.57
CA LEU A 130 -2.65 4.01 -0.83
C LEU A 130 -2.95 2.85 -1.80
N GLN A 131 -3.07 1.64 -1.25
CA GLN A 131 -3.34 0.44 -2.03
C GLN A 131 -4.75 -0.10 -1.76
N VAL A 132 -5.31 -0.86 -2.70
CA VAL A 132 -6.51 -1.66 -2.45
C VAL A 132 -6.10 -2.91 -1.69
N GLY A 133 -6.74 -3.15 -0.54
CA GLY A 133 -6.52 -4.31 0.30
C GLY A 133 -7.44 -5.47 -0.07
N GLN A 134 -8.01 -6.09 0.95
CA GLN A 134 -8.97 -7.18 0.80
C GLN A 134 -10.28 -6.66 0.22
N THR A 135 -10.89 -7.46 -0.65
CA THR A 135 -12.20 -7.16 -1.22
C THR A 135 -13.22 -8.20 -0.78
N LEU A 136 -14.33 -7.73 -0.22
CA LEU A 136 -15.43 -8.59 0.25
C LEU A 136 -16.70 -8.23 -0.52
N TYR A 137 -17.38 -9.22 -1.08
CA TYR A 137 -18.65 -9.00 -1.77
C TYR A 137 -19.83 -9.19 -0.81
N LEU A 138 -20.69 -8.18 -0.71
CA LEU A 138 -21.87 -8.16 0.16
C LEU A 138 -23.12 -7.84 -0.65
N SER A 139 -24.21 -8.56 -0.37
CA SER A 139 -25.51 -8.25 -0.97
C SER A 139 -26.02 -6.92 -0.42
N SER A 140 -26.52 -6.04 -1.29
CA SER A 140 -27.07 -4.74 -0.90
C SER A 140 -28.23 -4.34 -1.78
N ASP A 141 -29.34 -3.95 -1.16
CA ASP A 141 -30.51 -3.41 -1.87
C ASP A 141 -30.35 -1.93 -2.25
N ALA A 142 -29.56 -1.19 -1.46
CA ALA A 142 -29.39 0.26 -1.63
C ALA A 142 -28.29 0.63 -2.62
N ILE A 143 -27.28 -0.22 -2.79
CA ILE A 143 -26.06 0.09 -3.56
C ILE A 143 -25.99 -0.80 -4.81
N PRO A 144 -25.78 -0.22 -6.01
CA PRO A 144 -25.73 -0.99 -7.24
C PRO A 144 -24.57 -1.99 -7.25
N GLU A 145 -24.76 -3.09 -7.97
CA GLU A 145 -23.74 -4.12 -8.15
C GLU A 145 -22.43 -3.51 -8.68
N GLY A 146 -21.31 -3.90 -8.08
CA GLY A 146 -19.98 -3.41 -8.43
C GLY A 146 -19.57 -2.08 -7.80
N ALA A 147 -20.48 -1.39 -7.09
CA ALA A 147 -20.14 -0.20 -6.31
C ALA A 147 -19.75 -0.56 -4.87
N ILE A 148 -18.94 0.30 -4.25
CA ILE A 148 -18.43 0.07 -2.90
C ILE A 148 -19.50 0.41 -1.86
N VAL A 149 -19.81 -0.57 -1.03
CA VAL A 149 -20.72 -0.49 0.12
C VAL A 149 -20.02 0.16 1.31
N GLY A 150 -18.79 -0.28 1.58
CA GLY A 150 -18.04 0.12 2.75
C GLY A 150 -16.55 0.05 2.47
N GLN A 151 -15.79 0.77 3.29
CA GLN A 151 -14.35 0.77 3.25
C GLN A 151 -13.81 0.70 4.69
N SER A 152 -12.62 0.13 4.84
CA SER A 152 -11.89 0.12 6.10
C SER A 152 -10.40 0.33 5.81
N PRO A 153 -9.74 1.34 6.41
CA PRO A 153 -10.24 2.29 7.41
C PRO A 153 -11.26 3.31 6.89
N SER A 154 -11.92 4.02 7.81
CA SER A 154 -12.91 5.05 7.49
C SER A 154 -12.29 6.24 6.74
N PRO A 155 -13.08 6.99 5.95
CA PRO A 155 -12.62 8.23 5.33
C PRO A 155 -11.99 9.19 6.33
N GLY A 156 -10.89 9.85 5.96
CA GLY A 156 -10.12 10.75 6.82
C GLY A 156 -9.17 10.06 7.80
N ALA A 157 -9.17 8.73 7.88
CA ALA A 157 -8.16 8.00 8.62
C ALA A 157 -6.75 8.26 8.04
N ARG A 158 -5.73 8.22 8.91
CA ARG A 158 -4.34 8.44 8.52
C ARG A 158 -3.60 7.11 8.37
N LEU A 159 -3.13 6.84 7.17
CA LEU A 159 -2.37 5.64 6.84
C LEU A 159 -0.95 6.00 6.40
N ALA A 160 0.02 5.16 6.75
CA ALA A 160 1.37 5.30 6.23
C ALA A 160 1.41 4.98 4.73
N LEU A 161 2.49 5.41 4.07
CA LEU A 161 2.74 5.11 2.66
C LEU A 161 2.60 3.61 2.38
N GLY A 162 1.88 3.24 1.31
CA GLY A 162 1.78 1.85 0.86
C GLY A 162 0.84 0.97 1.69
N ASN A 163 0.22 1.49 2.74
CA ASN A 163 -0.84 0.76 3.44
C ASN A 163 -2.08 0.60 2.56
N SER A 164 -2.86 -0.43 2.87
CA SER A 164 -4.04 -0.81 2.09
C SER A 164 -5.35 -0.37 2.74
N VAL A 165 -6.37 -0.18 1.91
CA VAL A 165 -7.76 0.04 2.31
C VAL A 165 -8.60 -1.13 1.81
N ASP A 166 -9.22 -1.84 2.74
CA ASP A 166 -10.12 -2.95 2.45
C ASP A 166 -11.47 -2.41 1.97
N LEU A 167 -12.05 -3.06 0.97
CA LEU A 167 -13.27 -2.62 0.30
C LEU A 167 -14.35 -3.68 0.41
N GLN A 168 -15.55 -3.24 0.75
CA GLN A 168 -16.77 -4.04 0.68
C GLN A 168 -17.53 -3.62 -0.57
N ILE A 169 -17.74 -4.55 -1.50
CA ILE A 169 -18.32 -4.32 -2.83
C ILE A 169 -19.73 -4.91 -2.86
N SER A 170 -20.68 -4.19 -3.44
CA SER A 170 -22.04 -4.69 -3.62
C SER A 170 -22.07 -5.80 -4.66
N SER A 171 -22.58 -6.97 -4.30
CA SER A 171 -22.99 -8.03 -5.24
C SER A 171 -24.39 -7.80 -5.82
N GLY A 172 -25.01 -6.66 -5.50
CA GLY A 172 -26.37 -6.31 -5.89
C GLY A 172 -27.43 -6.82 -4.91
N SER A 173 -28.69 -6.50 -5.20
CA SER A 173 -29.83 -6.93 -4.39
C SER A 173 -30.07 -8.43 -4.57
N PRO A 174 -30.24 -9.22 -3.48
CA PRO A 174 -30.60 -10.64 -3.58
C PRO A 174 -31.98 -10.82 -4.22
N SER A 175 -32.84 -9.80 -4.10
CA SER A 175 -34.19 -9.75 -4.67
C SER A 175 -34.22 -9.17 -6.09
N ARG A 176 -33.06 -8.81 -6.67
CA ARG A 176 -33.01 -8.35 -8.07
C ARG A 176 -33.36 -9.51 -8.97
N THR A 177 -34.59 -9.49 -9.45
CA THR A 177 -35.09 -10.50 -10.37
C THR A 177 -34.59 -10.23 -11.79
N LYS A 178 -34.09 -11.27 -12.45
CA LYS A 178 -33.77 -11.25 -13.89
C LYS A 178 -34.95 -11.83 -14.66
N GLN A 179 -35.11 -11.39 -15.92
CA GLN A 179 -36.07 -12.03 -16.81
C GLN A 179 -35.63 -13.46 -17.07
N VAL A 180 -36.59 -14.38 -16.95
CA VAL A 180 -36.37 -15.79 -17.25
C VAL A 180 -36.17 -15.94 -18.77
N PRO A 181 -35.07 -16.56 -19.24
CA PRO A 181 -34.84 -16.76 -20.67
C PRO A 181 -35.89 -17.72 -21.26
N ASN A 182 -36.12 -17.60 -22.57
CA ASN A 182 -36.94 -18.56 -23.31
C ASN A 182 -36.07 -19.77 -23.69
N LEU A 183 -36.37 -20.91 -23.10
CA LEU A 183 -35.66 -22.18 -23.28
C LEU A 183 -36.49 -23.19 -24.10
N ILE A 184 -37.77 -22.89 -24.34
CA ILE A 184 -38.67 -23.72 -25.14
C ILE A 184 -38.14 -23.84 -26.57
N GLY A 185 -38.05 -25.07 -27.06
CA GLY A 185 -37.54 -25.39 -28.40
C GLY A 185 -36.01 -25.46 -28.52
N LEU A 186 -35.26 -25.24 -27.43
CA LEU A 186 -33.80 -25.38 -27.41
C LEU A 186 -33.40 -26.81 -27.00
N SER A 187 -32.18 -27.21 -27.40
CA SER A 187 -31.55 -28.43 -26.90
C SER A 187 -30.96 -28.21 -25.50
N ILE A 188 -30.86 -29.30 -24.72
CA ILE A 188 -30.35 -29.24 -23.34
C ILE A 188 -28.94 -28.62 -23.23
N GLU A 189 -28.07 -28.88 -24.21
CA GLU A 189 -26.70 -28.33 -24.25
C GLU A 189 -26.70 -26.80 -24.34
N VAL A 190 -27.52 -26.24 -25.24
CA VAL A 190 -27.66 -24.78 -25.42
C VAL A 190 -28.31 -24.15 -24.18
N VAL A 191 -29.14 -24.91 -23.48
CA VAL A 191 -29.87 -24.44 -22.31
C VAL A 191 -28.96 -24.30 -21.11
N GLU A 192 -28.02 -25.22 -20.89
CA GLU A 192 -27.02 -25.06 -19.82
C GLU A 192 -26.19 -23.79 -19.99
N ASP A 193 -25.76 -23.50 -21.22
CA ASP A 193 -25.00 -22.30 -21.54
C ASP A 193 -25.84 -21.02 -21.39
N THR A 194 -27.10 -21.08 -21.81
CA THR A 194 -28.05 -19.97 -21.65
C THR A 194 -28.32 -19.71 -20.17
N LEU A 195 -28.59 -20.74 -19.37
CA LEU A 195 -28.82 -20.62 -17.93
C LEU A 195 -27.60 -20.03 -17.22
N ARG A 196 -26.39 -20.49 -17.56
CA ARG A 196 -25.13 -19.92 -17.03
C ARG A 196 -25.01 -18.42 -17.35
N LYS A 197 -25.28 -18.02 -18.59
CA LYS A 197 -25.23 -16.60 -19.01
C LYS A 197 -26.24 -15.71 -18.26
N TYR A 198 -27.43 -16.25 -17.96
CA TYR A 198 -28.47 -15.53 -17.23
C TYR A 198 -28.34 -15.66 -15.70
N GLU A 199 -27.29 -16.34 -15.21
CA GLU A 199 -27.02 -16.63 -13.80
C GLU A 199 -28.15 -17.39 -13.10
N MET A 200 -28.77 -18.30 -13.86
CA MET A 200 -29.81 -19.23 -13.41
C MET A 200 -29.26 -20.65 -13.40
N ARG A 201 -29.91 -21.54 -12.67
CA ARG A 201 -29.49 -22.94 -12.51
C ARG A 201 -30.51 -23.88 -13.13
N LEU A 202 -30.02 -24.99 -13.66
CA LEU A 202 -30.87 -26.09 -14.09
C LEU A 202 -31.54 -26.71 -12.85
N GLY A 203 -32.86 -26.87 -12.92
CA GLY A 203 -33.68 -27.51 -11.91
C GLY A 203 -33.89 -28.99 -12.19
N GLY A 204 -35.09 -29.48 -11.88
CA GLY A 204 -35.54 -30.81 -12.25
C GLY A 204 -35.79 -30.93 -13.75
N ILE A 205 -35.44 -32.08 -14.32
CA ILE A 205 -35.82 -32.44 -15.69
C ILE A 205 -36.90 -33.51 -15.60
N GLU A 206 -38.06 -33.23 -16.17
CA GLU A 206 -39.13 -34.19 -16.36
C GLU A 206 -39.18 -34.61 -17.83
N ASN A 207 -39.26 -35.91 -18.09
CA ASN A 207 -39.39 -36.43 -19.44
C ASN A 207 -40.87 -36.61 -19.79
N ARG A 208 -41.27 -36.14 -20.97
CA ARG A 208 -42.61 -36.33 -21.51
C ARG A 208 -42.52 -36.87 -22.93
N ILE A 209 -43.33 -37.90 -23.21
CA ILE A 209 -43.41 -38.48 -24.54
C ILE A 209 -44.08 -37.46 -25.46
N ASP A 210 -43.39 -37.07 -26.53
CA ASP A 210 -43.92 -36.18 -27.57
C ASP A 210 -43.38 -36.56 -28.94
N ASN A 211 -44.26 -37.09 -29.80
CA ASN A 211 -43.94 -37.50 -31.17
C ASN A 211 -44.01 -36.33 -32.18
N GLN A 212 -44.31 -35.11 -31.73
CA GLN A 212 -44.34 -33.91 -32.58
C GLN A 212 -43.02 -33.14 -32.59
N GLN A 213 -42.16 -33.36 -31.59
CA GLN A 213 -40.88 -32.67 -31.45
C GLN A 213 -39.73 -33.68 -31.36
N ALA A 214 -38.56 -33.31 -31.86
CA ALA A 214 -37.38 -34.16 -31.77
C ALA A 214 -37.03 -34.46 -30.31
N ALA A 215 -36.61 -35.70 -30.04
CA ALA A 215 -36.13 -36.11 -28.73
C ALA A 215 -35.01 -35.18 -28.23
N GLY A 216 -35.05 -34.78 -26.97
CA GLY A 216 -34.10 -33.85 -26.38
C GLY A 216 -34.45 -32.35 -26.54
N THR A 217 -35.64 -32.04 -27.07
CA THR A 217 -36.15 -30.66 -27.16
C THR A 217 -36.95 -30.28 -25.91
N ILE A 218 -36.80 -29.06 -25.41
CA ILE A 218 -37.58 -28.57 -24.26
C ILE A 218 -39.00 -28.19 -24.70
N LEU A 219 -39.97 -28.87 -24.10
CA LEU A 219 -41.40 -28.66 -24.30
C LEU A 219 -41.96 -27.54 -23.42
N ALA A 220 -41.50 -27.48 -22.17
CA ALA A 220 -41.96 -26.51 -21.19
C ALA A 220 -40.86 -26.19 -20.18
N GLN A 221 -41.01 -25.04 -19.54
CA GLN A 221 -40.12 -24.57 -18.49
C GLN A 221 -40.93 -23.98 -17.35
N THR A 222 -40.42 -24.10 -16.13
CA THR A 222 -40.96 -23.46 -14.93
C THR A 222 -39.81 -22.81 -14.17
N PRO A 223 -39.81 -21.49 -13.92
CA PRO A 223 -40.83 -20.50 -14.25
C PRO A 223 -40.92 -20.12 -15.74
N ASP A 224 -42.03 -19.51 -16.16
CA ASP A 224 -42.25 -19.08 -17.55
C ASP A 224 -41.31 -17.94 -17.99
N ARG A 225 -41.05 -17.87 -19.30
CA ARG A 225 -40.23 -16.82 -19.97
C ARG A 225 -40.67 -15.36 -19.72
N GLN A 226 -41.87 -15.12 -19.22
CA GLN A 226 -42.38 -13.78 -18.90
C GLN A 226 -42.26 -13.44 -17.40
N GLN A 227 -41.98 -14.44 -16.57
CA GLN A 227 -41.79 -14.24 -15.15
C GLN A 227 -40.37 -13.75 -14.87
N ARG A 228 -40.22 -13.04 -13.76
CA ARG A 228 -38.92 -12.59 -13.28
C ARG A 228 -38.54 -13.46 -12.09
N ALA A 229 -37.35 -14.04 -12.13
CA ALA A 229 -36.86 -14.93 -11.07
C ALA A 229 -35.61 -14.34 -10.41
N PRO A 230 -35.39 -14.58 -9.10
CA PRO A 230 -34.16 -14.17 -8.43
C PRO A 230 -32.92 -14.76 -9.10
N ARG A 231 -31.74 -14.16 -8.85
CA ARG A 231 -30.46 -14.74 -9.26
C ARG A 231 -30.33 -16.15 -8.66
N GLN A 232 -29.71 -17.05 -9.40
CA GLN A 232 -29.50 -18.45 -9.01
C GLN A 232 -30.78 -19.27 -8.79
N SER A 233 -31.93 -18.78 -9.26
CA SER A 233 -33.17 -19.57 -9.29
C SER A 233 -32.99 -20.82 -10.15
N ARG A 234 -33.68 -21.89 -9.75
CA ARG A 234 -33.75 -23.13 -10.50
C ARG A 234 -34.87 -23.05 -11.53
N ILE A 235 -34.58 -23.47 -12.76
CA ILE A 235 -35.58 -23.60 -13.82
C ILE A 235 -35.77 -25.09 -14.09
N ASP A 236 -36.95 -25.58 -13.77
CA ASP A 236 -37.37 -26.94 -14.06
C ASP A 236 -37.80 -27.02 -15.53
N LEU A 237 -37.46 -28.11 -16.20
CA LEU A 237 -37.65 -28.29 -17.64
C LEU A 237 -38.40 -29.58 -17.92
N ILE A 238 -39.25 -29.53 -18.95
CA ILE A 238 -39.89 -30.72 -19.49
C ILE A 238 -39.25 -31.04 -20.84
N LEU A 239 -38.63 -32.19 -20.96
CA LEU A 239 -37.91 -32.67 -22.15
C LEU A 239 -38.78 -33.62 -22.96
N SER A 240 -38.79 -33.45 -24.28
CA SER A 240 -39.37 -34.44 -25.20
C SER A 240 -38.51 -35.70 -25.21
N VAL A 241 -39.15 -36.84 -24.98
CA VAL A 241 -38.57 -38.16 -25.23
C VAL A 241 -39.39 -38.90 -26.27
N GLU A 242 -38.73 -39.74 -27.05
CA GLU A 242 -39.41 -40.62 -27.99
C GLU A 242 -40.08 -41.76 -27.22
N GLU A 243 -41.24 -42.21 -27.71
CA GLU A 243 -41.89 -43.41 -27.19
C GLU A 243 -40.97 -44.61 -27.44
N LEU A 244 -40.48 -45.24 -26.36
CA LEU A 244 -39.73 -46.47 -26.46
C LEU A 244 -40.63 -47.53 -27.13
N PRO A 245 -40.21 -48.15 -28.25
CA PRO A 245 -41.00 -49.22 -28.84
C PRO A 245 -41.16 -50.34 -27.81
N PRO A 246 -42.35 -50.96 -27.67
CA PRO A 246 -42.54 -52.08 -26.78
C PRO A 246 -41.57 -53.19 -27.15
N ASP A 247 -40.87 -53.73 -26.15
CA ASP A 247 -39.88 -54.81 -26.26
C ASP A 247 -40.29 -55.85 -27.31
N THR A 248 -39.62 -55.85 -28.47
CA THR A 248 -39.67 -56.99 -29.39
C THR A 248 -38.74 -58.09 -28.87
N ALA A 249 -39.09 -58.67 -27.73
CA ALA A 249 -38.55 -59.91 -27.19
C ALA A 249 -39.77 -60.74 -26.73
N ALA A 250 -40.18 -61.85 -27.35
CA ALA A 250 -39.50 -62.77 -28.21
C ALA A 250 -40.49 -63.32 -29.25
N ILE A 251 -40.13 -63.18 -30.52
CA ILE A 251 -40.61 -64.07 -31.58
C ILE A 251 -39.42 -64.99 -31.84
N ASP A 252 -39.35 -66.14 -31.17
CA ASP A 252 -38.46 -67.21 -31.64
C ASP A 252 -39.12 -68.59 -31.49
N SER A 253 -39.17 -69.28 -32.62
CA SER A 253 -39.33 -70.71 -32.93
C SER A 253 -39.81 -71.65 -31.81
N GLY A 254 -40.84 -72.47 -31.97
CA GLY A 254 -41.05 -73.39 -33.08
C GLY A 254 -40.65 -74.84 -32.67
N VAL A 255 -41.46 -75.81 -33.14
CA VAL A 255 -41.23 -77.28 -33.16
C VAL A 255 -41.85 -78.09 -32.01
N ALA A 256 -43.08 -78.55 -32.29
CA ALA A 256 -43.59 -79.87 -31.86
C ALA A 256 -42.87 -80.98 -32.66
N PRO A 257 -42.78 -82.20 -32.11
CA PRO A 257 -43.65 -83.26 -32.63
C PRO A 257 -44.56 -83.90 -31.58
#